data_AF-Q67PU3-F1
#
_entry.id   AF-Q67PU3-F1
#
_cell.length_a   1.000
_cell.length_b   1.000
_cell.length_c   1.000
_cell.angle_alpha   90.00
_cell.angle_beta   90.00
_cell.angle_gamma   90.00
#
_symmetry.space_group_name_H-M   'P 1'
#
loop_
_entity.id
_entity.type
_entity.pdbx_description
1 polymer ?
#
loop_
_entity_poly.entity_id
_entity_poly.type
_entity_poly.pdbx_seq_one_letter_code
_entity_poly.pdbx_strand_id
1 'polypeptide(L)'
;MIKLTRLATKPILKPNPANEWERAAVFNTAAIYDNGLFHLLYRATNIGGHARYGRYMNAIGYAVSCDGIHFTRLDRPVLAPGEHVQELRGAEDGRLVKIGDTYHLTYTGFSDRFEGDYRICRATSKNLITWERHGPMLDEPNKNASLFPEKVGGRYVLLHRRYPDIWIAYSDDLVTWTDHRKILSPIEGTWQDARVGIAGPPIRTEQGWVLIYHGARKADNSYRLGIALLDAEDPSVVLARQDEPIIEPELEWEREGFVPNVIFSTGHALRGDDLYVYYGGADTVIGVAAVRLSDLRF
;
A
#
# COMPACT_ATOMS: atom_id res chain seq x y z
N MET A 1 13.77 19.05 6.16
CA MET A 1 12.68 18.15 6.57
C MET A 1 11.90 17.78 5.33
N ILE A 2 11.76 16.48 5.08
CA ILE A 2 11.07 15.93 3.92
C ILE A 2 9.56 16.07 4.14
N LYS A 3 8.84 16.63 3.15
CA LYS A 3 7.38 16.75 3.13
C LYS A 3 6.88 16.44 1.73
N LEU A 4 5.70 15.82 1.63
CA LEU A 4 5.00 15.65 0.36
C LEU A 4 4.13 16.87 0.07
N THR A 5 4.04 17.24 -1.20
CA THR A 5 3.17 18.33 -1.66
C THR A 5 1.95 17.74 -2.35
N ARG A 6 0.74 18.05 -1.87
CA ARG A 6 -0.51 17.60 -2.52
C ARG A 6 -0.60 18.17 -3.93
N LEU A 7 -0.90 17.32 -4.92
CA LEU A 7 -1.06 17.76 -6.30
C LEU A 7 -2.50 18.16 -6.63
N ALA A 8 -3.45 17.81 -5.77
CA ALA A 8 -4.85 18.20 -5.89
C ALA A 8 -5.46 18.52 -4.51
N THR A 9 -6.36 19.49 -4.47
CA THR A 9 -7.15 19.84 -3.27
C THR A 9 -8.45 19.03 -3.15
N LYS A 10 -8.84 18.35 -4.24
CA LYS A 10 -9.99 17.44 -4.30
C LYS A 10 -9.47 16.01 -4.51
N PRO A 11 -10.24 14.98 -4.10
CA PRO A 11 -9.88 13.60 -4.40
C PRO A 11 -9.81 13.36 -5.91
N ILE A 12 -8.82 12.59 -6.35
CA ILE A 12 -8.59 12.20 -7.75
C ILE A 12 -9.42 10.99 -8.17
N LEU A 13 -9.86 10.18 -7.21
CA LEU A 13 -10.82 9.10 -7.44
C LEU A 13 -11.84 9.05 -6.30
N LYS A 14 -13.11 8.85 -6.68
CA LYS A 14 -14.25 8.76 -5.76
C LYS A 14 -15.07 7.49 -6.04
N PRO A 15 -15.82 7.01 -5.05
CA PRO A 15 -16.76 5.90 -5.23
C PRO A 15 -17.70 6.15 -6.40
N ASN A 16 -18.12 5.08 -7.09
CA ASN A 16 -19.16 5.17 -8.10
C ASN A 16 -20.44 4.50 -7.57
N PRO A 17 -21.46 5.27 -7.18
CA PRO A 17 -22.71 4.69 -6.68
C PRO A 17 -23.42 3.78 -7.69
N ALA A 18 -23.13 3.91 -8.99
CA ALA A 18 -23.70 3.05 -10.03
C ALA A 18 -23.06 1.65 -10.09
N ASN A 19 -21.85 1.47 -9.52
CA ASN A 19 -21.11 0.21 -9.55
C ASN A 19 -21.12 -0.42 -8.15
N GLU A 20 -21.93 -1.46 -7.95
CA GLU A 20 -22.18 -2.09 -6.64
C GLU A 20 -20.91 -2.41 -5.83
N TRP A 21 -19.85 -2.88 -6.50
CA TRP A 21 -18.61 -3.32 -5.85
C TRP A 21 -17.73 -2.17 -5.34
N GLU A 22 -17.91 -0.95 -5.85
CA GLU A 22 -17.15 0.26 -5.50
C GLU A 22 -18.04 1.42 -5.02
N ARG A 23 -19.32 1.15 -4.72
CA ARG A 23 -20.32 2.18 -4.43
C ARG A 23 -20.04 2.96 -3.15
N ALA A 24 -19.37 2.35 -2.18
CA ALA A 24 -19.16 2.94 -0.87
C ALA A 24 -17.83 3.69 -0.79
N ALA A 25 -16.72 3.02 -1.11
CA ALA A 25 -15.38 3.56 -0.94
C ALA A 25 -14.43 3.10 -2.04
N VAL A 26 -13.49 3.96 -2.44
CA VAL A 26 -12.30 3.63 -3.23
C VAL A 26 -11.08 4.25 -2.56
N PHE A 27 -10.11 3.44 -2.17
CA PHE A 27 -8.97 3.88 -1.34
C PHE A 27 -7.82 2.88 -1.48
N ASN A 28 -6.72 3.09 -0.74
CA ASN A 28 -5.59 2.15 -0.62
C ASN A 28 -5.16 1.55 -1.96
N THR A 29 -4.51 2.37 -2.79
CA THR A 29 -4.17 2.00 -4.17
C THR A 29 -2.70 1.66 -4.35
N ALA A 30 -2.44 0.49 -4.93
CA ALA A 30 -1.15 0.21 -5.54
C ALA A 30 -0.98 1.14 -6.75
N ALA A 31 0.26 1.49 -7.09
CA ALA A 31 0.54 2.34 -8.22
C ALA A 31 1.87 1.94 -8.88
N ILE A 32 1.98 2.21 -10.18
CA ILE A 32 3.23 2.13 -10.95
C ILE A 32 3.15 3.08 -12.15
N TYR A 33 4.28 3.65 -12.56
CA TYR A 33 4.41 4.29 -13.87
C TYR A 33 5.15 3.33 -14.81
N ASP A 34 4.49 2.87 -15.87
CA ASP A 34 5.09 1.95 -16.84
C ASP A 34 4.51 2.24 -18.24
N ASN A 35 5.31 2.04 -19.30
CA ASN A 35 4.91 2.30 -20.69
C ASN A 35 4.27 3.68 -20.93
N GLY A 36 4.75 4.71 -20.23
CA GLY A 36 4.30 6.09 -20.40
C GLY A 36 3.03 6.45 -19.61
N LEU A 37 2.46 5.53 -18.84
CA LEU A 37 1.18 5.72 -18.14
C LEU A 37 1.30 5.46 -16.64
N PHE A 38 0.46 6.14 -15.87
CA PHE A 38 0.20 5.83 -14.47
C PHE A 38 -0.88 4.78 -14.37
N HIS A 39 -0.61 3.71 -13.64
CA HIS A 39 -1.54 2.62 -13.40
C HIS A 39 -1.86 2.57 -11.91
N LEU A 40 -3.15 2.48 -11.58
CA LEU A 40 -3.65 2.30 -10.22
C LEU A 40 -4.37 0.97 -10.10
N LEU A 41 -4.08 0.25 -9.03
CA LEU A 41 -4.83 -0.92 -8.57
C LEU A 41 -5.43 -0.59 -7.21
N TYR A 42 -6.65 -0.06 -7.23
CA TYR A 42 -7.28 0.52 -6.05
C TYR A 42 -8.20 -0.46 -5.35
N ARG A 43 -8.18 -0.47 -4.02
CA ARG A 43 -9.17 -1.18 -3.23
C ARG A 43 -10.51 -0.45 -3.34
N ALA A 44 -11.58 -1.22 -3.50
CA ALA A 44 -12.94 -0.72 -3.44
C ALA A 44 -13.82 -1.60 -2.55
N THR A 45 -14.88 -1.00 -2.00
CA THR A 45 -15.83 -1.71 -1.14
C THR A 45 -17.27 -1.37 -1.49
N ASN A 46 -18.16 -2.36 -1.32
CA ASN A 46 -19.59 -2.21 -1.54
C ASN A 46 -20.33 -1.53 -0.37
N ILE A 47 -19.81 -1.65 0.85
CA ILE A 47 -20.27 -0.92 2.05
C ILE A 47 -19.03 -0.42 2.81
N GLY A 48 -19.20 0.52 3.74
CA GLY A 48 -18.08 1.09 4.51
C GLY A 48 -17.13 0.02 5.06
N GLY A 49 -15.82 0.23 4.90
CA GLY A 49 -14.76 -0.74 5.17
C GLY A 49 -14.49 -1.01 6.65
N HIS A 50 -15.52 -1.32 7.44
CA HIS A 50 -15.39 -1.65 8.86
C HIS A 50 -16.54 -2.56 9.30
N ALA A 51 -16.29 -3.49 10.22
CA ALA A 51 -17.29 -4.46 10.68
C ALA A 51 -18.59 -3.82 11.20
N ARG A 52 -18.50 -2.57 11.71
CA ARG A 52 -19.65 -1.77 12.15
C ARG A 52 -20.67 -1.46 11.04
N TYR A 53 -20.25 -1.51 9.78
CA TYR A 53 -21.11 -1.31 8.61
C TYR A 53 -21.65 -2.63 8.06
N GLY A 54 -21.23 -3.77 8.62
CA GLY A 54 -21.61 -5.11 8.18
C GLY A 54 -20.50 -5.85 7.46
N ARG A 55 -20.89 -6.95 6.80
CA ARG A 55 -19.98 -7.83 6.06
C ARG A 55 -19.66 -7.24 4.68
N TYR A 56 -18.70 -6.32 4.65
CA TYR A 56 -18.21 -5.71 3.41
C TYR A 56 -17.44 -6.72 2.56
N MET A 57 -17.52 -6.51 1.24
CA MET A 57 -16.76 -7.21 0.22
C MET A 57 -15.76 -6.22 -0.38
N ASN A 58 -14.52 -6.68 -0.54
CA ASN A 58 -13.47 -5.92 -1.21
C ASN A 58 -13.26 -6.44 -2.63
N ALA A 59 -12.85 -5.54 -3.51
CA ALA A 59 -12.30 -5.90 -4.80
C ALA A 59 -11.19 -4.93 -5.17
N ILE A 60 -10.33 -5.33 -6.12
CA ILE A 60 -9.31 -4.44 -6.69
C ILE A 60 -9.78 -3.97 -8.06
N GLY A 61 -9.98 -2.65 -8.18
CA GLY A 61 -10.24 -1.97 -9.43
C GLY A 61 -8.97 -1.58 -10.16
N TYR A 62 -9.08 -1.25 -11.45
CA TYR A 62 -7.98 -0.74 -12.25
C TYR A 62 -8.34 0.63 -12.82
N ALA A 63 -7.40 1.57 -12.72
CA ALA A 63 -7.49 2.87 -13.37
C ALA A 63 -6.16 3.25 -14.04
N VAL A 64 -6.24 4.05 -15.09
CA VAL A 64 -5.09 4.51 -15.88
C VAL A 64 -5.16 6.01 -16.14
N SER A 65 -3.99 6.65 -16.19
CA SER A 65 -3.85 8.09 -16.44
C SER A 65 -2.57 8.41 -17.20
N CYS A 66 -2.59 9.47 -18.02
CA CYS A 66 -1.39 10.01 -18.67
C CYS A 66 -0.67 11.06 -17.80
N ASP A 67 -1.39 11.74 -16.90
CA ASP A 67 -0.87 12.86 -16.12
C ASP A 67 -0.70 12.55 -14.63
N GLY A 68 -1.24 11.43 -14.17
CA GLY A 68 -1.17 10.97 -12.79
C GLY A 68 -2.21 11.60 -11.86
N ILE A 69 -3.15 12.39 -12.40
CA ILE A 69 -4.19 13.12 -11.65
C ILE A 69 -5.59 12.77 -12.18
N HIS A 70 -5.78 12.72 -13.49
CA HIS A 70 -7.07 12.41 -14.12
C HIS A 70 -7.10 10.97 -14.60
N PHE A 71 -7.93 10.14 -13.97
CA PHE A 71 -7.98 8.70 -14.21
C PHE A 71 -9.24 8.26 -14.95
N THR A 72 -9.05 7.32 -15.88
CA THR A 72 -10.13 6.49 -16.42
C THR A 72 -10.04 5.10 -15.78
N ARG A 73 -11.16 4.54 -15.33
CA ARG A 73 -11.22 3.23 -14.67
C ARG A 73 -12.06 2.22 -15.45
N LEU A 74 -11.83 0.94 -15.19
CA LEU A 74 -12.70 -0.14 -15.66
C LEU A 74 -13.96 -0.23 -14.82
N ASP A 75 -15.06 -0.67 -15.43
CA ASP A 75 -16.35 -0.86 -14.74
C ASP A 75 -16.40 -2.15 -13.88
N ARG A 76 -15.47 -3.09 -14.13
CA ARG A 76 -15.35 -4.35 -13.41
C ARG A 76 -14.01 -4.43 -12.68
N PRO A 77 -13.96 -5.07 -11.51
CA PRO A 77 -12.71 -5.27 -10.80
C PRO A 77 -11.78 -6.23 -11.56
N VAL A 78 -10.48 -6.03 -11.42
CA VAL A 78 -9.43 -6.93 -11.93
C VAL A 78 -9.10 -8.05 -10.95
N LEU A 79 -9.41 -7.88 -9.66
CA LEU A 79 -9.51 -8.97 -8.68
C LEU A 79 -10.85 -8.90 -7.93
N ALA A 80 -11.80 -9.75 -8.32
CA ALA A 80 -13.07 -9.93 -7.62
C ALA A 80 -12.89 -10.77 -6.33
N PRO A 81 -13.79 -10.66 -5.34
CA PRO A 81 -13.77 -11.52 -4.17
C PRO A 81 -14.22 -12.95 -4.49
N GLY A 82 -13.84 -13.91 -3.65
CA GLY A 82 -14.37 -15.27 -3.66
C GLY A 82 -13.71 -16.26 -4.63
N GLU A 83 -12.75 -15.83 -5.44
CA GLU A 83 -12.04 -16.72 -6.39
C GLU A 83 -11.01 -17.64 -5.71
N HIS A 84 -10.52 -17.29 -4.52
CA HIS A 84 -9.62 -18.11 -3.71
C HIS A 84 -10.17 -18.25 -2.29
N VAL A 85 -9.92 -19.38 -1.63
CA VAL A 85 -10.46 -19.68 -0.28
C VAL A 85 -9.94 -18.72 0.80
N GLN A 86 -8.81 -18.07 0.57
CA GLN A 86 -8.25 -17.02 1.43
C GLN A 86 -8.81 -15.62 1.14
N GLU A 87 -9.64 -15.47 0.12
CA GLU A 87 -10.15 -14.17 -0.35
C GLU A 87 -11.68 -14.15 -0.46
N LEU A 88 -12.39 -14.88 0.42
CA LEU A 88 -13.85 -14.92 0.42
C LEU A 88 -14.49 -13.54 0.62
N ARG A 89 -13.80 -12.61 1.30
CA ARG A 89 -14.18 -11.20 1.43
C ARG A 89 -13.33 -10.26 0.55
N GLY A 90 -12.51 -10.84 -0.32
CA GLY A 90 -11.71 -10.13 -1.31
C GLY A 90 -10.28 -9.80 -0.87
N ALA A 91 -9.57 -9.21 -1.82
CA ALA A 91 -8.22 -8.68 -1.64
C ALA A 91 -8.28 -7.24 -1.11
N GLU A 92 -7.37 -6.91 -0.18
CA GLU A 92 -7.24 -5.57 0.40
C GLU A 92 -5.81 -5.04 0.26
N ASP A 93 -5.69 -3.72 0.14
CA ASP A 93 -4.45 -2.96 0.36
C ASP A 93 -3.26 -3.47 -0.48
N GLY A 94 -3.48 -3.61 -1.79
CA GLY A 94 -2.48 -4.11 -2.73
C GLY A 94 -1.26 -3.19 -2.87
N ARG A 95 -0.09 -3.81 -3.05
CA ARG A 95 1.18 -3.16 -3.40
C ARG A 95 1.78 -3.84 -4.62
N LEU A 96 2.25 -3.03 -5.56
CA LEU A 96 2.62 -3.47 -6.89
C LEU A 96 4.11 -3.23 -7.11
N VAL A 97 4.82 -4.26 -7.56
CA VAL A 97 6.17 -4.13 -8.12
C VAL A 97 6.24 -4.84 -9.47
N LYS A 98 7.23 -4.47 -10.28
CA LYS A 98 7.56 -5.18 -11.52
C LYS A 98 8.95 -5.78 -11.37
N ILE A 99 9.06 -7.10 -11.45
CA ILE A 99 10.33 -7.83 -11.39
C ILE A 99 10.53 -8.50 -12.75
N GLY A 100 11.52 -8.03 -13.50
CA GLY A 100 11.65 -8.36 -14.93
C GLY A 100 10.39 -7.94 -15.70
N ASP A 101 9.81 -8.87 -16.46
CA ASP A 101 8.58 -8.63 -17.25
C ASP A 101 7.30 -9.07 -16.53
N THR A 102 7.33 -9.22 -15.20
CA THR A 102 6.18 -9.69 -14.42
C THR A 102 5.79 -8.66 -13.38
N TYR A 103 4.52 -8.29 -13.37
CA TYR A 103 3.93 -7.53 -12.27
C TYR A 103 3.59 -8.48 -11.13
N HIS A 104 4.00 -8.13 -9.93
CA HIS A 104 3.66 -8.82 -8.70
C HIS A 104 2.81 -7.90 -7.84
N LEU A 105 1.60 -8.34 -7.52
CA LEU A 105 0.73 -7.69 -6.55
C LEU A 105 0.76 -8.49 -5.26
N THR A 106 1.25 -7.90 -4.19
CA THR A 106 1.11 -8.42 -2.82
C THR A 106 -0.04 -7.70 -2.12
N TYR A 107 -0.94 -8.45 -1.51
CA TYR A 107 -2.15 -7.90 -0.90
C TYR A 107 -2.57 -8.71 0.33
N THR A 108 -3.51 -8.19 1.10
CA THR A 108 -4.13 -8.95 2.19
C THR A 108 -5.31 -9.73 1.63
N GLY A 109 -5.22 -11.06 1.61
CA GLY A 109 -6.37 -11.92 1.34
C GLY A 109 -7.21 -12.06 2.60
N PHE A 110 -8.44 -11.57 2.57
CA PHE A 110 -9.34 -11.60 3.72
C PHE A 110 -10.52 -12.55 3.48
N SER A 111 -10.74 -13.48 4.41
CA SER A 111 -11.84 -14.46 4.32
C SER A 111 -12.79 -14.45 5.50
N ASP A 112 -12.32 -14.10 6.69
CA ASP A 112 -13.16 -13.94 7.88
C ASP A 112 -13.94 -15.22 8.24
N ARG A 113 -13.35 -16.40 7.98
CA ARG A 113 -13.90 -17.70 8.40
C ARG A 113 -13.73 -17.92 9.90
N PHE A 114 -12.71 -17.30 10.47
CA PHE A 114 -12.34 -17.33 11.89
C PHE A 114 -11.55 -16.06 12.24
N GLU A 115 -11.36 -15.79 13.53
CA GLU A 115 -10.57 -14.64 13.99
C GLU A 115 -9.12 -14.71 13.49
N GLY A 116 -8.62 -13.63 12.91
CA GLY A 116 -7.27 -13.61 12.35
C GLY A 116 -7.15 -14.24 10.96
N ASP A 117 -8.26 -14.52 10.28
CA ASP A 117 -8.28 -15.09 8.92
C ASP A 117 -8.00 -14.06 7.82
N TYR A 118 -6.81 -13.48 7.91
CA TYR A 118 -6.20 -12.63 6.89
C TYR A 118 -4.75 -13.08 6.66
N ARG A 119 -4.33 -13.18 5.40
CA ARG A 119 -2.98 -13.61 5.02
C ARG A 119 -2.41 -12.66 3.99
N ILE A 120 -1.09 -12.53 3.97
CA ILE A 120 -0.40 -11.92 2.83
C ILE A 120 -0.52 -12.89 1.66
N CYS A 121 -1.13 -12.45 0.58
CA CYS A 121 -1.32 -13.21 -0.64
C CYS A 121 -0.60 -12.53 -1.81
N ARG A 122 -0.40 -13.27 -2.89
CA ARG A 122 0.24 -12.78 -4.11
C ARG A 122 -0.57 -13.10 -5.35
N ALA A 123 -0.59 -12.17 -6.30
CA ALA A 123 -1.01 -12.40 -7.66
C ALA A 123 0.05 -11.88 -8.65
N THR A 124 0.09 -12.45 -9.86
CA THR A 124 0.97 -11.99 -10.93
C THR A 124 0.20 -11.62 -12.18
N SER A 125 0.74 -10.67 -12.94
CA SER A 125 0.18 -10.27 -14.22
C SER A 125 1.28 -9.93 -15.23
N LYS A 126 0.93 -10.03 -16.52
CA LYS A 126 1.75 -9.53 -17.64
C LYS A 126 1.23 -8.22 -18.21
N ASN A 127 0.01 -7.80 -17.86
CA ASN A 127 -0.68 -6.67 -18.50
C ASN A 127 -1.48 -5.79 -17.54
N LEU A 128 -1.39 -6.03 -16.22
CA LEU A 128 -2.12 -5.33 -15.14
C LEU A 128 -3.64 -5.56 -15.11
N ILE A 129 -4.21 -6.24 -16.11
CA ILE A 129 -5.65 -6.47 -16.24
C ILE A 129 -6.02 -7.89 -15.82
N THR A 130 -5.31 -8.89 -16.32
CA THR A 130 -5.55 -10.31 -16.02
C THR A 130 -4.53 -10.80 -15.00
N TRP A 131 -5.00 -11.44 -13.93
CA TRP A 131 -4.20 -11.81 -12.79
C TRP A 131 -4.26 -13.31 -12.51
N GLU A 132 -3.09 -13.91 -12.28
CA GLU A 132 -2.95 -15.27 -11.75
C GLU A 132 -2.74 -15.19 -10.24
N ARG A 133 -3.63 -15.80 -9.46
CA ARG A 133 -3.57 -15.80 -7.99
C ARG A 133 -2.74 -16.98 -7.49
N HIS A 134 -1.79 -16.71 -6.61
CA HIS A 134 -0.92 -17.71 -5.98
C HIS A 134 -1.37 -18.08 -4.56
N GLY A 135 -2.29 -17.31 -3.97
CA GLY A 135 -2.73 -17.50 -2.60
C GLY A 135 -1.71 -17.01 -1.55
N PRO A 136 -1.77 -17.53 -0.31
CA PRO A 136 -0.93 -17.11 0.80
C PRO A 136 0.57 -17.27 0.53
N MET A 137 1.36 -16.27 0.90
CA MET A 137 2.83 -16.30 0.93
C MET A 137 3.37 -16.70 2.30
N LEU A 138 2.66 -16.34 3.37
CA LEU A 138 3.00 -16.66 4.75
C LEU A 138 1.72 -17.17 5.42
N ASP A 139 1.77 -18.35 6.04
CA ASP A 139 0.62 -18.92 6.76
C ASP A 139 0.55 -18.42 8.21
N GLU A 140 0.34 -17.12 8.36
CA GLU A 140 0.12 -16.47 9.66
C GLU A 140 -0.76 -15.22 9.49
N PRO A 141 -1.53 -14.79 10.52
CA PRO A 141 -2.26 -13.53 10.48
C PRO A 141 -1.35 -12.33 10.19
N ASN A 142 -1.35 -11.83 8.96
CA ASN A 142 -0.40 -10.80 8.52
C ASN A 142 -0.93 -9.93 7.38
N LYS A 143 -0.46 -8.69 7.30
CA LYS A 143 -0.82 -7.70 6.29
C LYS A 143 0.29 -6.67 6.09
N ASN A 144 0.05 -5.61 5.33
CA ASN A 144 1.01 -4.55 5.06
C ASN A 144 2.33 -5.07 4.47
N ALA A 145 2.22 -5.85 3.39
CA ALA A 145 3.37 -6.46 2.76
C ALA A 145 3.61 -5.99 1.32
N SER A 146 4.90 -5.88 0.97
CA SER A 146 5.41 -5.56 -0.37
C SER A 146 6.67 -6.34 -0.62
N LEU A 147 6.79 -6.87 -1.83
CA LEU A 147 8.10 -7.22 -2.36
C LEU A 147 8.94 -5.95 -2.59
N PHE A 148 10.26 -6.11 -2.54
CA PHE A 148 11.18 -5.17 -3.19
C PHE A 148 11.06 -5.29 -4.71
N PRO A 149 11.35 -4.22 -5.47
CA PRO A 149 11.26 -4.24 -6.93
C PRO A 149 12.38 -5.04 -7.60
N GLU A 150 13.39 -5.45 -6.85
CA GLU A 150 14.47 -6.32 -7.31
C GLU A 150 14.99 -7.22 -6.19
N LYS A 151 15.83 -8.20 -6.57
CA LYS A 151 16.52 -9.05 -5.60
C LYS A 151 17.65 -8.25 -4.93
N VAL A 152 17.85 -8.46 -3.63
CA VAL A 152 18.98 -7.90 -2.88
C VAL A 152 19.82 -9.06 -2.36
N GLY A 153 21.13 -9.01 -2.60
CA GLY A 153 22.03 -10.13 -2.28
C GLY A 153 21.62 -11.46 -2.97
N GLY A 154 21.01 -11.39 -4.16
CA GLY A 154 20.55 -12.55 -4.93
C GLY A 154 19.21 -13.16 -4.49
N ARG A 155 18.57 -12.63 -3.45
CA ARG A 155 17.32 -13.13 -2.87
C ARG A 155 16.18 -12.15 -3.06
N TYR A 156 14.97 -12.66 -3.19
CA TYR A 156 13.77 -11.84 -3.09
C TYR A 156 13.60 -11.35 -1.65
N VAL A 157 13.07 -10.14 -1.51
CA VAL A 157 12.91 -9.49 -0.22
C VAL A 157 11.46 -9.06 -0.05
N LEU A 158 10.89 -9.33 1.12
CA LEU A 158 9.53 -8.99 1.50
C LEU A 158 9.57 -8.13 2.75
N LEU A 159 9.00 -6.93 2.68
CA LEU A 159 8.56 -6.24 3.89
C LEU A 159 7.16 -6.73 4.24
N HIS A 160 6.89 -6.93 5.52
CA HIS A 160 5.60 -7.35 6.05
C HIS A 160 5.39 -6.81 7.47
N ARG A 161 4.25 -7.11 8.11
CA ARG A 161 3.91 -6.54 9.42
C ARG A 161 3.36 -7.59 10.38
N ARG A 162 4.26 -8.20 11.14
CA ARG A 162 3.89 -8.86 12.41
C ARG A 162 3.61 -7.77 13.44
N TYR A 163 2.35 -7.67 13.86
CA TYR A 163 1.86 -6.55 14.68
C TYR A 163 2.73 -6.35 15.95
N PRO A 164 3.10 -5.11 16.32
CA PRO A 164 2.77 -3.81 15.70
C PRO A 164 3.85 -3.28 14.74
N ASP A 165 4.87 -4.08 14.43
CA ASP A 165 6.15 -3.65 13.84
C ASP A 165 6.25 -3.97 12.33
N ILE A 166 7.14 -3.27 11.63
CA ILE A 166 7.56 -3.63 10.27
C ILE A 166 8.69 -4.65 10.37
N TRP A 167 8.54 -5.74 9.60
CA TRP A 167 9.48 -6.83 9.47
C TRP A 167 9.96 -6.99 8.03
N ILE A 168 11.12 -7.60 7.87
CA ILE A 168 11.71 -8.01 6.60
C ILE A 168 11.90 -9.53 6.60
N ALA A 169 11.76 -10.17 5.43
CA ALA A 169 12.02 -11.58 5.20
C ALA A 169 12.60 -11.78 3.80
N TYR A 170 13.26 -12.92 3.60
CA TYR A 170 13.99 -13.22 2.36
C TYR A 170 13.54 -14.56 1.78
N SER A 171 13.62 -14.70 0.46
CA SER A 171 13.23 -15.92 -0.24
C SER A 171 14.05 -16.12 -1.51
N ASP A 172 14.33 -17.38 -1.86
CA ASP A 172 15.04 -17.72 -3.09
C ASP A 172 14.07 -18.01 -4.26
N ASP A 173 12.83 -18.37 -3.94
CA ASP A 173 11.82 -18.91 -4.87
C ASP A 173 10.45 -18.20 -4.81
N LEU A 174 10.30 -17.19 -3.93
CA LEU A 174 9.05 -16.50 -3.58
C LEU A 174 7.97 -17.36 -2.92
N VAL A 175 8.31 -18.58 -2.51
CA VAL A 175 7.42 -19.53 -1.84
C VAL A 175 7.85 -19.71 -0.39
N THR A 176 9.14 -20.01 -0.18
CA THR A 176 9.71 -20.23 1.14
C THR A 176 10.36 -18.94 1.63
N TRP A 177 9.88 -18.42 2.76
CA TRP A 177 10.37 -17.18 3.36
C TRP A 177 11.12 -17.49 4.67
N THR A 178 12.34 -16.95 4.79
CA THR A 178 13.24 -17.15 5.94
C THR A 178 13.79 -15.82 6.43
N ASP A 179 14.61 -15.88 7.50
CA ASP A 179 15.40 -14.75 8.00
C ASP A 179 14.55 -13.52 8.37
N HIS A 180 13.40 -13.79 8.99
CA HIS A 180 12.50 -12.74 9.47
C HIS A 180 13.20 -11.87 10.51
N ARG A 181 13.31 -10.56 10.25
CA ARG A 181 13.88 -9.57 11.17
C ARG A 181 12.94 -8.40 11.34
N LYS A 182 12.83 -7.89 12.57
CA LYS A 182 12.13 -6.63 12.83
C LYS A 182 13.03 -5.46 12.44
N ILE A 183 12.49 -4.47 11.71
CA ILE A 183 13.26 -3.31 11.25
C ILE A 183 12.76 -1.98 11.79
N LEU A 184 11.44 -1.77 11.93
CA LEU A 184 10.88 -0.54 12.51
C LEU A 184 9.80 -0.88 13.53
N SER A 185 9.89 -0.27 14.71
CA SER A 185 8.89 -0.37 15.78
C SER A 185 8.18 0.98 16.02
N PRO A 186 6.97 0.99 16.61
CA PRO A 186 6.34 2.21 17.14
C PRO A 186 7.24 2.96 18.12
N ILE A 187 7.08 4.28 18.20
CA ILE A 187 7.84 5.12 19.14
C ILE A 187 6.85 5.75 20.12
N GLU A 188 6.98 5.43 21.40
CA GLU A 188 6.06 5.90 22.44
C GLU A 188 5.98 7.43 22.49
N GLY A 189 4.78 7.98 22.66
CA GLY A 189 4.55 9.41 22.79
C GLY A 189 4.62 10.21 21.48
N THR A 190 4.74 9.54 20.34
CA THR A 190 4.81 10.18 19.01
C THR A 190 3.54 9.94 18.19
N TRP A 191 3.47 10.48 16.96
CA TRP A 191 2.36 10.24 16.03
C TRP A 191 2.25 8.78 15.53
N GLN A 192 3.24 7.95 15.85
CA GLN A 192 3.43 6.58 15.38
C GLN A 192 3.60 5.60 16.55
N ASP A 193 2.97 5.90 17.68
CA ASP A 193 3.09 5.16 18.94
C ASP A 193 2.19 3.91 19.04
N ALA A 194 1.17 3.76 18.20
CA ALA A 194 0.28 2.60 18.24
C ALA A 194 0.79 1.42 17.41
N ARG A 195 1.15 1.70 16.15
CA ARG A 195 1.57 0.71 15.16
C ARG A 195 2.20 1.40 13.96
N VAL A 196 3.08 0.67 13.27
CA VAL A 196 3.65 1.05 11.99
C VAL A 196 3.41 -0.04 10.95
N GLY A 197 3.44 0.36 9.68
CA GLY A 197 3.34 -0.56 8.55
C GLY A 197 3.85 0.13 7.29
N ILE A 198 4.39 -0.62 6.34
CA ILE A 198 4.89 -0.02 5.09
C ILE A 198 3.73 0.65 4.33
N ALA A 199 4.04 1.72 3.58
CA ALA A 199 3.08 2.34 2.68
C ALA A 199 3.14 1.64 1.34
N GLY A 200 4.12 1.94 0.48
CA GLY A 200 4.36 1.24 -0.78
C GLY A 200 5.59 0.33 -0.73
N PRO A 201 6.01 -0.20 -1.89
CA PRO A 201 7.32 -0.83 -2.06
C PRO A 201 8.48 0.11 -1.66
N PRO A 202 9.65 -0.41 -1.28
CA PRO A 202 10.86 0.40 -1.16
C PRO A 202 11.34 0.91 -2.52
N ILE A 203 11.87 2.13 -2.54
CA ILE A 203 12.35 2.81 -3.76
C ILE A 203 13.87 2.84 -3.75
N ARG A 204 14.52 2.28 -4.77
CA ARG A 204 15.98 2.33 -4.89
C ARG A 204 16.44 3.75 -5.20
N THR A 205 17.45 4.22 -4.47
CA THR A 205 18.14 5.49 -4.72
C THR A 205 19.65 5.31 -4.53
N GLU A 206 20.45 6.31 -4.89
CA GLU A 206 21.90 6.31 -4.63
C GLU A 206 22.25 6.28 -3.13
N GLN A 207 21.34 6.75 -2.26
CA GLN A 207 21.53 6.78 -0.81
C GLN A 207 21.14 5.44 -0.13
N GLY A 208 20.46 4.54 -0.84
CA GLY A 208 19.85 3.33 -0.30
C GLY A 208 18.39 3.17 -0.68
N TRP A 209 17.64 2.40 0.11
CA TRP A 209 16.23 2.15 -0.12
C TRP A 209 15.37 3.14 0.66
N VAL A 210 14.65 4.00 -0.05
CA VAL A 210 13.66 4.90 0.55
C VAL A 210 12.39 4.11 0.85
N LEU A 211 11.99 4.09 2.12
CA LEU A 211 10.77 3.47 2.60
C LEU A 211 9.80 4.55 3.09
N ILE A 212 8.68 4.70 2.39
CA ILE A 212 7.52 5.41 2.94
C ILE A 212 6.71 4.41 3.75
N TYR A 213 6.33 4.79 4.97
CA TYR A 213 5.56 3.96 5.87
C TYR A 213 4.42 4.76 6.51
N HIS A 214 3.37 4.09 7.00
CA HIS A 214 2.34 4.72 7.81
C HIS A 214 2.60 4.46 9.29
N GLY A 215 2.18 5.42 10.11
CA GLY A 215 2.13 5.32 11.56
C GLY A 215 0.74 5.73 12.04
N ALA A 216 0.25 5.01 13.04
CA ALA A 216 -1.01 5.35 13.71
C ALA A 216 -0.75 5.80 15.14
N ARG A 217 -1.54 6.76 15.59
CA ARG A 217 -1.46 7.31 16.94
C ARG A 217 -2.45 6.64 17.90
N LYS A 218 -2.02 6.31 19.13
CA LYS A 218 -2.84 5.64 20.15
C LYS A 218 -4.05 6.45 20.57
N ALA A 219 -3.84 7.76 20.77
CA ALA A 219 -4.84 8.64 21.38
C ALA A 219 -6.13 8.83 20.55
N ASP A 220 -6.00 8.82 19.23
CA ASP A 220 -7.11 9.18 18.31
C ASP A 220 -7.20 8.25 17.09
N ASN A 221 -6.31 7.27 16.98
CA ASN A 221 -6.23 6.34 15.85
C ASN A 221 -6.00 7.03 14.49
N SER A 222 -5.50 8.28 14.48
CA SER A 222 -5.16 9.00 13.25
C SER A 222 -3.97 8.35 12.55
N TYR A 223 -3.98 8.38 11.21
CA TYR A 223 -2.91 7.84 10.38
C TYR A 223 -2.22 8.94 9.57
N ARG A 224 -0.89 8.88 9.58
CA ARG A 224 0.01 9.77 8.83
C ARG A 224 1.05 8.92 8.10
N LEU A 225 1.77 9.52 7.16
CA LEU A 225 2.93 8.87 6.52
C LEU A 225 4.24 9.44 7.08
N GLY A 226 5.24 8.58 7.19
CA GLY A 226 6.63 8.90 7.51
C GLY A 226 7.56 8.33 6.45
N ILE A 227 8.86 8.60 6.63
CA ILE A 227 9.90 8.16 5.71
C ILE A 227 11.13 7.64 6.47
N ALA A 228 11.74 6.59 5.95
CA ALA A 228 12.97 6.01 6.43
C ALA A 228 13.90 5.68 5.24
N LEU A 229 15.19 5.61 5.52
CA LEU A 229 16.21 5.14 4.60
C LEU A 229 16.76 3.81 5.14
N LEU A 230 16.71 2.78 4.31
CA LEU A 230 17.31 1.47 4.61
C LEU A 230 18.60 1.33 3.82
N ASP A 231 19.54 0.56 4.35
CA ASP A 231 20.82 0.29 3.68
C ASP A 231 20.61 -0.42 2.34
N ALA A 232 21.42 -0.03 1.36
CA ALA A 232 21.30 -0.46 -0.02
C ALA A 232 21.56 -1.98 -0.18
N GLU A 233 22.52 -2.51 0.56
CA GLU A 233 23.01 -3.88 0.42
C GLU A 233 22.39 -4.81 1.48
N ASP A 234 22.14 -4.29 2.69
CA ASP A 234 21.38 -4.97 3.73
C ASP A 234 20.16 -4.15 4.17
N PRO A 235 19.01 -4.26 3.47
CA PRO A 235 17.79 -3.50 3.80
C PRO A 235 17.18 -3.85 5.16
N SER A 236 17.76 -4.78 5.93
CA SER A 236 17.39 -4.98 7.34
C SER A 236 17.97 -3.90 8.26
N VAL A 237 18.93 -3.09 7.78
CA VAL A 237 19.53 -1.97 8.51
C VAL A 237 18.82 -0.66 8.17
N VAL A 238 18.27 0.00 9.18
CA VAL A 238 17.67 1.34 9.06
C VAL A 238 18.76 2.39 9.28
N LEU A 239 19.10 3.14 8.24
CA LEU A 239 20.12 4.19 8.27
C LEU A 239 19.59 5.51 8.84
N ALA A 240 18.35 5.85 8.48
CA ALA A 240 17.69 7.06 8.95
C ALA A 240 16.17 6.87 9.04
N ARG A 241 15.53 7.61 9.93
CA ARG A 241 14.06 7.68 10.06
C ARG A 241 13.71 9.09 10.50
N GLN A 242 12.87 9.77 9.73
CA GLN A 242 12.43 11.13 10.09
C GLN A 242 11.45 11.07 11.27
N ASP A 243 11.63 11.95 12.26
CA ASP A 243 10.76 12.02 13.43
C ASP A 243 9.36 12.54 13.09
N GLU A 244 9.27 13.57 12.25
CA GLU A 244 8.01 14.21 11.85
C GLU A 244 7.36 13.53 10.63
N PRO A 245 6.01 13.49 10.55
CA PRO A 245 5.31 12.92 9.41
C PRO A 245 5.62 13.71 8.12
N ILE A 246 5.69 13.02 6.98
CA ILE A 246 5.89 13.65 5.67
C ILE A 246 4.58 14.22 5.10
N ILE A 247 3.43 13.72 5.56
CA ILE A 247 2.08 14.23 5.26
C ILE A 247 1.09 13.75 6.33
N GLU A 248 0.08 14.56 6.63
CA GLU A 248 -0.98 14.27 7.59
C GLU A 248 -2.34 14.82 7.14
N PRO A 249 -3.48 14.32 7.66
CA PRO A 249 -4.81 14.78 7.28
C PRO A 249 -5.02 16.28 7.54
N GLU A 250 -5.32 17.04 6.49
CA GLU A 250 -5.61 18.49 6.57
C GLU A 250 -6.89 18.85 5.82
N LEU A 251 -7.10 18.22 4.66
CA LEU A 251 -8.28 18.47 3.84
C LEU A 251 -9.51 17.79 4.46
N GLU A 252 -10.70 18.36 4.25
CA GLU A 252 -11.96 17.85 4.81
C GLU A 252 -12.17 16.37 4.46
N TRP A 253 -11.94 15.97 3.22
CA TRP A 253 -12.08 14.58 2.77
C TRP A 253 -10.98 13.62 3.28
N GLU A 254 -9.92 14.13 3.91
CA GLU A 254 -8.91 13.32 4.63
C GLU A 254 -9.29 13.15 6.10
N ARG A 255 -10.09 14.09 6.63
CA ARG A 255 -10.56 14.11 8.02
C ARG A 255 -11.92 13.46 8.19
N GLU A 256 -12.75 13.44 7.15
CA GLU A 256 -14.14 12.96 7.17
C GLU A 256 -14.36 11.83 6.16
N GLY A 257 -14.93 10.72 6.64
CA GLY A 257 -15.17 9.53 5.84
C GLY A 257 -15.47 8.32 6.72
N PHE A 258 -15.35 7.11 6.18
CA PHE A 258 -15.55 5.88 6.95
C PHE A 258 -14.54 5.70 8.09
N VAL A 259 -13.32 6.20 7.96
CA VAL A 259 -12.38 6.27 9.09
C VAL A 259 -11.78 7.67 9.14
N PRO A 260 -12.25 8.53 10.07
CA PRO A 260 -11.77 9.91 10.18
C PRO A 260 -10.26 10.02 10.40
N ASN A 261 -9.67 11.12 9.93
CA ASN A 261 -8.26 11.50 10.13
C ASN A 261 -7.26 10.42 9.64
N VAL A 262 -7.45 9.94 8.41
CA VAL A 262 -6.59 8.92 7.80
C VAL A 262 -6.01 9.41 6.49
N ILE A 263 -4.67 9.39 6.42
CA ILE A 263 -3.92 9.28 5.17
C ILE A 263 -3.21 7.92 5.18
N PHE A 264 -3.55 7.05 4.22
CA PHE A 264 -2.98 5.71 4.11
C PHE A 264 -2.59 5.40 2.67
N SER A 265 -1.30 5.18 2.41
CA SER A 265 -0.81 4.85 1.05
C SER A 265 -0.46 3.37 0.96
N THR A 266 -0.72 2.77 -0.21
CA THR A 266 -0.23 1.43 -0.57
C THR A 266 0.68 1.42 -1.80
N GLY A 267 0.92 2.59 -2.40
CA GLY A 267 1.63 2.65 -3.67
C GLY A 267 2.04 4.06 -4.07
N HIS A 268 3.05 4.09 -4.92
CA HIS A 268 3.56 5.30 -5.54
C HIS A 268 3.96 4.98 -6.98
N ALA A 269 4.09 6.00 -7.81
CA ALA A 269 4.55 5.88 -9.18
C ALA A 269 5.70 6.86 -9.40
N LEU A 270 6.83 6.36 -9.89
CA LEU A 270 8.00 7.17 -10.17
C LEU A 270 8.03 7.53 -11.66
N ARG A 271 7.88 8.82 -11.98
CA ARG A 271 8.01 9.33 -13.35
C ARG A 271 9.25 10.21 -13.43
N GLY A 272 10.35 9.65 -13.92
CA GLY A 272 11.64 10.31 -13.87
C GLY A 272 12.08 10.51 -12.42
N ASP A 273 12.19 11.76 -11.98
CA ASP A 273 12.60 12.14 -10.62
C ASP A 273 11.39 12.43 -9.70
N ASP A 274 10.18 12.57 -10.26
CA ASP A 274 8.98 12.86 -9.49
C ASP A 274 8.35 11.58 -8.95
N LEU A 275 8.28 11.47 -7.63
CA LEU A 275 7.60 10.39 -6.92
C LEU A 275 6.16 10.79 -6.58
N TYR A 276 5.18 10.19 -7.25
CA TYR A 276 3.75 10.38 -7.00
C TYR A 276 3.30 9.37 -5.95
N VAL A 277 2.96 9.82 -4.75
CA VAL A 277 2.45 9.00 -3.65
C VAL A 277 0.93 9.08 -3.63
N TYR A 278 0.29 7.96 -3.97
CA TYR A 278 -1.15 7.84 -3.96
C TYR A 278 -1.64 7.35 -2.60
N TYR A 279 -2.70 7.95 -2.07
CA TYR A 279 -3.16 7.63 -0.72
C TYR A 279 -4.69 7.63 -0.60
N GLY A 280 -5.21 6.76 0.26
CA GLY A 280 -6.57 6.81 0.75
C GLY A 280 -6.75 7.96 1.72
N GLY A 281 -7.80 8.76 1.51
CA GLY A 281 -8.30 9.77 2.44
C GLY A 281 -9.53 9.22 3.17
N ALA A 282 -9.46 9.20 4.49
CA ALA A 282 -10.53 8.78 5.39
C ALA A 282 -11.21 7.43 5.05
N ASP A 283 -10.45 6.46 4.53
CA ASP A 283 -10.94 5.16 4.01
C ASP A 283 -12.14 5.29 3.03
N THR A 284 -12.15 6.35 2.22
CA THR A 284 -13.31 6.67 1.36
C THR A 284 -12.94 7.02 -0.08
N VAL A 285 -11.88 7.82 -0.25
CA VAL A 285 -11.47 8.40 -1.55
C VAL A 285 -9.97 8.31 -1.75
N ILE A 286 -9.48 8.59 -2.96
CA ILE A 286 -8.03 8.61 -3.27
C ILE A 286 -7.56 10.04 -3.53
N GLY A 287 -6.44 10.40 -2.91
CA GLY A 287 -5.63 11.59 -3.20
C GLY A 287 -4.26 11.25 -3.75
N VAL A 288 -3.50 12.28 -4.10
CA VAL A 288 -2.12 12.16 -4.55
C VAL A 288 -1.29 13.35 -4.08
N ALA A 289 -0.07 13.05 -3.61
CA ALA A 289 0.95 14.02 -3.27
C ALA A 289 2.27 13.63 -3.92
N ALA A 290 3.21 14.54 -4.07
CA ALA A 290 4.48 14.27 -4.70
C ALA A 290 5.67 14.88 -3.97
N VAL A 291 6.84 14.33 -4.27
CA VAL A 291 8.16 14.84 -3.92
C VAL A 291 9.14 14.42 -5.00
N ARG A 292 10.22 15.18 -5.19
CA ARG A 292 11.31 14.76 -6.06
C ARG A 292 12.29 13.90 -5.29
N LEU A 293 12.75 12.79 -5.87
CA LEU A 293 13.75 11.94 -5.23
C LEU A 293 15.06 12.72 -4.99
N SER A 294 15.43 13.60 -5.93
CA SER A 294 16.58 14.50 -5.81
C SER A 294 16.53 15.46 -4.63
N ASP A 295 15.36 15.66 -4.01
CA ASP A 295 15.16 16.59 -2.88
C ASP A 295 15.23 15.87 -1.52
N LEU A 296 15.26 14.54 -1.52
CA LEU A 296 15.34 13.76 -0.29
C LEU A 296 16.73 13.91 0.34
N ARG A 297 16.76 14.42 1.57
CA ARG A 297 17.95 14.56 2.41
C ARG A 297 17.65 13.88 3.75
N PHE A 298 18.34 12.77 4.00
CA PHE A 298 18.21 11.96 5.21
C PHE A 298 19.24 12.34 6.26
#